data_AF-A0A511MYN1-F1
#
_entry.id   AF-A0A511MYN1-F1
#
_cell.length_a   1.000
_cell.length_b   1.000
_cell.length_c   1.000
_cell.angle_alpha   90.00
_cell.angle_beta   90.00
_cell.angle_gamma   90.00
#
_symmetry.space_group_name_H-M   'P 1'
#
loop_
_entity.id
_entity.type
_entity.pdbx_description
1 polymer ?
#
loop_
_entity_poly.entity_id
_entity_poly.type
_entity_poly.pdbx_seq_one_letter_code
_entity_poly.pdbx_strand_id
1 'polypeptide(L)'
;MVCDGVRSTRPAREVVDFPRHLFLIMDDEGKENHCLDCSERTGGSVVVWDTHEQKVPRELAGGFSAYLEDVVNRVLERKGF
;
A
#
# COMPACT_ATOMS: atom_id res chain seq x y z
N MET A 1 18.25 21.29 -9.83
CA MET A 1 18.32 19.93 -9.25
C MET A 1 16.91 19.57 -8.84
N VAL A 2 16.17 18.94 -9.75
CA VAL A 2 14.77 18.55 -9.53
C VAL A 2 14.83 17.04 -9.34
N CYS A 3 14.30 16.52 -8.24
CA CYS A 3 14.28 15.09 -7.98
C CYS A 3 13.40 14.40 -9.03
N ASP A 4 14.02 13.78 -10.04
CA ASP A 4 13.40 13.01 -11.15
C ASP A 4 12.72 11.69 -10.70
N GLY A 5 12.22 11.62 -9.47
CA GLY A 5 11.77 10.36 -8.84
C GLY A 5 10.26 10.13 -8.80
N VAL A 6 9.43 11.18 -8.94
CA VAL A 6 7.98 11.01 -8.89
C VAL A 6 7.46 10.94 -10.33
N ARG A 7 7.54 9.75 -10.94
CA ARG A 7 6.69 9.45 -12.10
C ARG A 7 5.27 9.85 -11.70
N SER A 8 4.69 10.77 -12.47
CA SER A 8 3.30 11.21 -12.34
C SER A 8 2.42 9.97 -12.12
N THR A 9 2.10 9.67 -10.86
CA THR A 9 1.06 8.70 -10.55
C THR A 9 -0.20 9.38 -11.06
N ARG A 10 -0.72 8.93 -12.20
CA ARG A 10 -2.13 9.20 -12.49
C ARG A 10 -2.86 8.85 -11.20
N PRO A 11 -3.74 9.72 -10.67
CA PRO A 11 -4.40 9.46 -9.41
C PRO A 11 -4.91 8.01 -9.45
N ALA A 12 -4.58 7.18 -8.45
CA ALA A 12 -4.94 5.76 -8.47
C ALA A 12 -6.45 5.55 -8.76
N ARG A 13 -7.25 6.56 -8.42
CA ARG A 13 -8.70 6.68 -8.67
C ARG A 13 -9.11 6.91 -10.12
N GLU A 14 -8.23 7.42 -10.98
CA GLU A 14 -8.49 7.63 -12.42
C GLU A 14 -8.19 6.38 -13.25
N VAL A 15 -7.45 5.42 -12.69
CA VAL A 15 -6.97 4.24 -13.42
C VAL A 15 -7.83 3.01 -13.14
N VAL A 16 -8.49 2.94 -11.97
CA VAL A 16 -9.29 1.79 -11.53
C VAL A 16 -10.40 2.28 -10.60
N ASP A 17 -11.52 1.56 -10.50
CA ASP A 17 -12.58 1.72 -9.48
C ASP A 17 -12.03 1.50 -8.06
N PHE A 18 -11.13 2.38 -7.64
CA PHE A 18 -10.40 2.28 -6.40
C PHE A 18 -11.28 2.78 -5.26
N PRO A 19 -11.55 1.95 -4.24
CA PRO A 19 -12.45 2.35 -3.15
C PRO A 19 -11.99 3.63 -2.46
N ARG A 20 -12.92 4.54 -2.18
CA ARG A 20 -12.61 5.88 -1.63
C ARG A 20 -11.96 5.86 -0.26
N HIS A 21 -12.16 4.79 0.50
CA HIS A 21 -11.62 4.60 1.85
C HIS A 21 -10.20 4.00 1.83
N LEU A 22 -9.71 3.53 0.68
CA LEU A 22 -8.36 3.04 0.53
C LEU A 22 -7.44 4.17 0.05
N PHE A 23 -6.21 4.17 0.57
CA PHE A 23 -5.14 5.06 0.16
C PHE A 23 -3.91 4.23 -0.18
N LEU A 24 -3.44 4.31 -1.42
CA LEU A 24 -2.23 3.61 -1.85
C LEU A 24 -1.02 4.15 -1.10
N ILE A 25 -0.28 3.27 -0.44
CA ILE A 25 0.95 3.60 0.30
C ILE A 25 2.19 2.93 -0.30
N MET A 26 2.03 1.82 -1.04
CA MET A 26 3.09 1.16 -1.79
C MET A 26 2.50 0.45 -3.00
N ASP A 27 3.19 0.57 -4.14
CA ASP A 27 2.93 -0.17 -5.37
C ASP A 27 4.16 -1.05 -5.66
N ASP A 28 4.02 -2.37 -5.55
CA ASP A 28 5.06 -3.34 -5.91
C ASP A 28 5.02 -3.66 -7.42
N GLU A 29 5.20 -2.64 -8.25
CA GLU A 29 5.20 -2.73 -9.72
C GLU A 29 3.97 -3.45 -10.30
N GLY A 30 2.79 -3.22 -9.70
CA GLY A 30 1.54 -3.85 -10.11
C GLY A 30 1.34 -5.29 -9.66
N LYS A 31 2.23 -5.86 -8.84
CA LYS A 31 2.03 -7.20 -8.23
C LYS A 31 1.14 -7.16 -7.00
N GLU A 32 1.42 -6.22 -6.10
CA GLU A 32 0.61 -5.98 -4.90
C GLU A 32 0.48 -4.47 -4.66
N ASN A 33 -0.75 -3.98 -4.48
CA ASN A 33 -1.02 -2.62 -4.03
C ASN A 33 -1.29 -2.63 -2.53
N HIS A 34 -0.37 -2.08 -1.74
CA HIS A 34 -0.58 -1.94 -0.31
C HIS A 34 -1.29 -0.63 -0.03
N CYS A 35 -2.38 -0.73 0.71
CA CYS A 35 -3.30 0.36 0.95
C CYS A 35 -3.53 0.55 2.44
N LEU A 36 -3.60 1.80 2.89
CA LEU A 36 -4.17 2.14 4.19
C LEU A 36 -5.70 2.15 4.05
N ASP A 37 -6.38 1.35 4.86
CA ASP A 37 -7.84 1.30 4.92
C ASP A 37 -8.35 2.24 6.02
N CYS A 38 -8.87 3.39 5.60
CA CYS A 38 -9.47 4.40 6.47
C CYS A 38 -10.97 4.18 6.70
N SER A 39 -11.51 3.00 6.39
CA SER A 39 -12.89 2.67 6.74
C SER A 39 -13.04 2.50 8.26
N GLU A 40 -14.23 2.78 8.78
CA GLU A 40 -14.55 2.57 10.20
C GLU A 40 -14.45 1.09 10.62
N ARG A 41 -14.45 0.16 9.65
CA ARG A 41 -14.42 -1.28 9.88
C ARG A 41 -13.06 -1.76 10.38
N THR A 42 -11.97 -1.22 9.87
CA THR A 42 -10.62 -1.70 10.15
C THR A 42 -9.83 -0.77 11.07
N GLY A 43 -10.28 0.47 11.26
CA GLY A 43 -9.64 1.41 12.15
C GLY A 43 -8.25 1.87 11.70
N GLY A 44 -7.94 1.79 10.39
CA GLY A 44 -6.64 2.21 9.86
C GLY A 44 -5.66 1.08 9.58
N SER A 45 -6.12 -0.14 9.33
CA SER A 45 -5.23 -1.25 8.99
C SER A 45 -4.62 -1.09 7.60
N VAL A 46 -3.46 -1.70 7.38
CA VAL A 46 -2.83 -1.80 6.06
C VAL A 46 -3.24 -3.11 5.42
N VAL A 47 -3.72 -3.05 4.18
CA VAL A 47 -4.27 -4.19 3.43
C VAL A 47 -3.63 -4.29 2.04
N VAL A 48 -3.66 -5.49 1.45
CA VAL A 48 -3.41 -5.67 0.02
C VAL A 48 -4.72 -5.48 -0.74
N TRP A 49 -4.71 -4.61 -1.75
CA TRP A 49 -5.79 -4.44 -2.70
C TRP A 49 -5.39 -4.98 -4.08
N ASP A 50 -6.14 -5.94 -4.58
CA ASP A 50 -5.99 -6.45 -5.94
C ASP A 50 -6.99 -5.75 -6.86
N THR A 51 -6.47 -4.96 -7.81
CA THR A 51 -7.25 -4.21 -8.80
C THR A 51 -7.91 -5.11 -9.85
N HIS A 52 -7.38 -6.31 -10.08
CA HIS A 52 -7.90 -7.27 -11.06
C HIS A 52 -8.96 -8.18 -10.45
N GLU A 53 -8.75 -8.62 -9.21
CA GLU A 53 -9.61 -9.63 -8.60
C GLU A 53 -10.74 -9.03 -7.73
N GLN A 54 -10.67 -7.75 -7.36
CA GLN A 54 -11.64 -7.06 -6.47
C GLN A 54 -12.03 -7.90 -5.23
N LYS A 55 -11.07 -8.66 -4.70
CA LYS A 55 -11.30 -9.58 -3.57
C LYS A 55 -11.35 -8.83 -2.24
N VAL A 56 -11.80 -9.55 -1.21
CA VAL A 56 -11.72 -9.09 0.19
C VAL A 56 -10.26 -8.74 0.49
N PRO A 57 -9.96 -7.49 0.94
CA PRO A 57 -8.60 -7.08 1.22
C PRO A 57 -7.96 -7.99 2.27
N ARG A 58 -6.72 -8.43 2.02
CA ARG A 58 -5.93 -9.19 3.00
C ARG A 58 -5.19 -8.21 3.89
N GLU A 59 -5.38 -8.29 5.20
CA GLU A 59 -4.65 -7.47 6.15
C GLU A 59 -3.16 -7.84 6.19
N LEU A 60 -2.30 -6.83 6.13
CA LEU A 60 -0.85 -6.92 6.29
C LEU A 60 -0.41 -6.49 7.68
N ALA A 61 -1.04 -5.46 8.24
CA ALA A 61 -0.75 -4.94 9.57
C ALA A 61 -1.94 -4.17 10.14
N GLY A 62 -2.09 -4.15 11.46
CA GLY A 62 -3.14 -3.39 12.15
C GLY A 62 -2.96 -1.87 12.15
N GLY A 63 -1.96 -1.34 11.45
CA GLY A 63 -1.70 0.09 11.37
C GLY A 63 -0.48 0.43 10.53
N PHE A 64 -0.38 1.69 10.12
CA PHE A 64 0.71 2.17 9.26
C PHE A 64 2.10 2.06 9.91
N SER A 65 2.23 2.35 11.21
CA SER A 65 3.52 2.26 11.90
C SER A 65 4.05 0.82 11.98
N ALA A 66 3.19 -0.13 12.37
CA ALA A 66 3.54 -1.55 12.41
C ALA A 66 3.95 -2.07 11.03
N TYR A 67 3.24 -1.63 9.99
CA TYR A 67 3.60 -1.93 8.61
C TYR A 67 5.00 -1.42 8.22
N LEU A 68 5.34 -0.17 8.57
CA LEU A 68 6.65 0.40 8.28
C LEU A 68 7.78 -0.33 9.02
N GLU A 69 7.57 -0.67 10.28
CA GLU A 69 8.53 -1.46 11.08
C GLU A 69 8.82 -2.80 10.40
N ASP A 70 7.77 -3.52 9.97
CA ASP A 70 7.92 -4.78 9.25
C ASP A 70 8.67 -4.63 7.93
N VAL A 71 8.37 -3.56 7.16
CA VAL A 71 9.08 -3.27 5.90
C VAL A 71 10.56 -3.01 6.15
N VAL A 72 10.88 -2.20 7.16
CA VAL A 72 12.27 -1.87 7.52
C VAL A 72 13.02 -3.14 7.95
N ASN A 73 12.42 -3.96 8.82
CA ASN A 73 13.02 -5.20 9.29
C ASN A 73 13.34 -6.15 8.13
N ARG A 74 12.40 -6.35 7.19
CA ARG A 74 12.64 -7.18 5.99
C ARG A 74 13.77 -6.65 5.12
N VAL A 75 13.93 -5.33 5.02
CA VAL A 75 15.03 -4.72 4.26
C VAL A 75 16.37 -4.93 4.96
N LEU A 76 16.40 -4.81 6.28
CA LEU A 76 17.61 -5.03 7.08
C LEU A 76 18.07 -6.50 7.00
N GLU A 77 17.15 -7.44 7.18
CA GLU A 77 17.41 -8.88 7.04
C GLU A 77 17.97 -9.24 5.66
N ARG A 78 17.39 -8.69 4.59
CA ARG A 78 17.88 -8.90 3.21
C ARG A 78 19.29 -8.36 2.98
N LYS A 79 19.68 -7.31 3.72
CA LYS A 79 21.00 -6.70 3.63
C LYS A 79 22.02 -7.34 4.59
N GLY A 80 21.60 -8.30 5.41
CA GLY A 80 22.47 -8.98 6.37
C GLY A 80 22.86 -8.10 7.56
N PHE A 81 22.00 -7.16 7.95
CA PHE A 81 22.09 -6.46 9.22
C PHE A 81 21.38 -7.24 10.33
#